data_AF-A0A4R0QR33-F1
#
_entry.id   AF-A0A4R0QR33-F1
#
_cell.length_a   1.000
_cell.length_b   1.000
_cell.length_c   1.000
_cell.angle_alpha   90.00
_cell.angle_beta   90.00
_cell.angle_gamma   90.00
#
_symmetry.space_group_name_H-M   'P 1'
#
loop_
_entity.id
_entity.type
_entity.pdbx_description
1 polymer ?
#
loop_
_entity_poly.entity_id
_entity_poly.type
_entity_poly.pdbx_seq_one_letter_code
_entity_poly.pdbx_strand_id
1 'polypeptide(L)'
;MGVPVIGEIIAAVGSVIDELHTSGEEKNAAALERLKLVQRQLVGQQEINREEAGHASVFVAGWRPMVGWVCAVALAYAAILEPVGRFLAVVLFGYRGEFPAVDTSVTMQVLLGMLGLGVMRSWEGSRGVKRSSLER
;
A
#
# COMPACT_ATOMS: atom_id res chain seq x y z
N MET A 1 53.80 -31.51 -37.01
CA MET A 1 53.44 -30.43 -36.06
C MET A 1 51.98 -30.08 -36.26
N GLY A 2 51.08 -30.83 -35.61
CA GLY A 2 49.63 -30.60 -35.64
C GLY A 2 49.21 -29.87 -34.37
N VAL A 3 48.41 -28.84 -34.52
CA VAL A 3 48.23 -27.73 -33.57
C VAL A 3 47.50 -28.18 -32.28
N PRO A 4 48.11 -28.12 -31.09
CA PRO A 4 47.49 -28.51 -29.80
C PRO A 4 46.43 -27.51 -29.29
N VAL A 5 46.30 -26.35 -29.94
CA VAL A 5 45.52 -25.20 -29.47
C VAL A 5 44.00 -25.38 -29.60
N ILE A 6 43.54 -26.22 -30.52
CA ILE A 6 42.10 -26.38 -30.78
C ILE A 6 41.41 -27.20 -29.68
N GLY A 7 42.09 -28.21 -29.12
CA GLY A 7 41.54 -29.06 -28.05
C GLY A 7 41.35 -28.30 -26.74
N GLU A 8 42.30 -27.44 -26.38
CA GLU A 8 42.23 -26.62 -25.15
C GLU A 8 41.15 -25.53 -25.25
N ILE A 9 40.97 -24.91 -26.42
CA ILE A 9 39.92 -23.90 -26.63
C ILE A 9 38.53 -24.55 -26.55
N ILE A 10 38.34 -25.74 -27.12
CA ILE A 10 37.06 -26.45 -27.05
C ILE A 10 36.73 -26.87 -25.61
N ALA A 11 37.73 -27.31 -24.83
CA ALA A 11 37.55 -27.65 -23.43
C ALA A 11 37.17 -26.43 -22.57
N ALA A 12 37.82 -25.29 -22.80
CA ALA A 12 37.53 -24.04 -22.08
C ALA A 12 36.13 -23.48 -22.42
N VAL A 13 35.68 -23.62 -23.66
CA VAL A 13 34.31 -23.23 -24.05
C VAL A 13 33.27 -24.20 -23.45
N GLY A 14 33.58 -25.49 -23.38
CA GLY A 14 32.74 -26.50 -22.72
C GLY A 14 32.54 -26.22 -21.23
N SER A 15 33.60 -25.85 -20.51
CA SER A 15 33.49 -25.53 -19.07
C SER A 15 32.71 -24.24 -18.80
N VAL A 16 32.83 -23.23 -19.66
CA VAL A 16 32.07 -21.97 -19.52
C VAL A 16 30.57 -22.17 -19.80
N ILE A 17 30.21 -23.03 -20.76
CA ILE A 17 28.81 -23.34 -21.03
C ILE A 17 28.19 -24.15 -19.88
N ASP A 18 28.92 -25.12 -19.32
CA ASP A 18 28.45 -25.91 -18.19
C ASP A 18 28.30 -25.07 -16.91
N GLU A 19 29.25 -24.15 -16.67
CA GLU A 19 29.22 -23.20 -15.55
C GLU A 19 28.10 -22.15 -15.71
N LEU A 20 27.77 -21.72 -16.93
CA LEU A 20 26.66 -20.79 -17.19
C LEU A 20 25.28 -21.47 -17.15
N HIS A 21 25.16 -22.71 -17.61
CA HIS A 21 23.91 -23.47 -17.51
C HIS A 21 23.61 -23.84 -16.05
N THR A 22 24.64 -24.13 -15.25
CA THR A 22 24.51 -24.40 -13.81
C THR A 22 24.31 -23.11 -12.99
N SER A 23 25.00 -22.01 -13.30
CA SER A 23 24.88 -20.74 -12.57
C SER A 23 23.52 -20.04 -12.76
N GLY A 24 22.89 -20.18 -13.93
CA GLY A 24 21.58 -19.60 -14.21
C GLY A 24 20.45 -20.27 -13.43
N GLU A 25 20.48 -21.59 -13.32
CA GLU A 25 19.45 -22.38 -12.64
C GLU A 25 19.50 -22.19 -11.12
N GLU A 26 20.68 -22.17 -10.51
CA GLU A 26 20.86 -21.84 -9.09
C GLU A 26 20.44 -20.40 -8.76
N LYS A 27 20.80 -19.42 -9.60
CA LYS A 27 20.38 -18.02 -9.41
C LYS A 27 18.87 -17.86 -9.54
N ASN A 28 18.26 -18.56 -10.49
CA ASN A 28 16.81 -18.58 -10.64
C ASN A 28 16.12 -19.30 -9.48
N ALA A 29 16.68 -20.41 -8.98
CA ALA A 29 16.19 -21.11 -7.80
C ALA A 29 16.26 -20.23 -6.54
N ALA A 30 17.39 -19.55 -6.32
CA ALA A 30 17.57 -18.61 -5.23
C ALA A 30 16.65 -17.38 -5.36
N ALA A 31 16.41 -16.88 -6.57
CA ALA A 31 15.44 -15.82 -6.82
C ALA A 31 14.00 -16.28 -6.53
N LEU A 32 13.66 -17.51 -6.91
CA LEU A 32 12.36 -18.12 -6.65
C LEU A 32 12.14 -18.32 -5.14
N GLU A 33 13.17 -18.75 -4.42
CA GLU A 33 13.13 -18.91 -2.97
C GLU A 33 12.97 -17.57 -2.25
N ARG A 34 13.72 -16.53 -2.67
CA ARG A 34 13.53 -15.16 -2.19
C ARG A 34 12.12 -14.63 -2.44
N LEU A 35 11.57 -14.87 -3.62
CA LEU A 35 10.19 -14.49 -3.94
C LEU A 35 9.17 -15.22 -3.06
N LYS A 36 9.37 -16.52 -2.80
CA LYS A 36 8.52 -17.31 -1.89
C LYS A 36 8.59 -16.78 -0.45
N LEU A 37 9.77 -16.38 0.04
CA LEU A 37 9.94 -15.80 1.37
C LEU A 37 9.23 -14.45 1.49
N VAL A 38 9.40 -13.55 0.52
CA VAL A 38 8.68 -12.26 0.47
C VAL A 38 7.17 -12.49 0.38
N GLN A 39 6.73 -13.44 -0.44
CA GLN A 39 5.30 -13.78 -0.54
C GLN A 39 4.75 -14.29 0.80
N ARG A 40 5.46 -15.16 1.52
CA ARG A 40 5.06 -15.62 2.86
C ARG A 40 4.98 -14.47 3.87
N GLN A 41 5.93 -13.54 3.85
CA GLN A 41 5.89 -12.36 4.72
C GLN A 41 4.68 -11.47 4.41
N LEU A 42 4.38 -11.24 3.13
CA LEU A 42 3.20 -10.47 2.72
C LEU A 42 1.89 -11.16 3.08
N VAL A 43 1.81 -12.48 2.95
CA VAL A 43 0.63 -13.26 3.36
C VAL A 43 0.44 -13.20 4.88
N GLY A 44 1.51 -13.36 5.67
CA GLY A 44 1.44 -13.22 7.12
C GLY A 44 0.99 -11.82 7.57
N GLN A 45 1.48 -10.76 6.90
CA GLN A 45 0.97 -9.40 7.14
C GLN A 45 -0.49 -9.25 6.74
N GLN A 46 -0.96 -9.91 5.67
CA GLN A 46 -2.37 -9.87 5.27
C GLN A 46 -3.27 -10.58 6.27
N GLU A 47 -2.84 -11.70 6.85
CA GLU A 47 -3.58 -12.40 7.92
C GLU A 47 -3.70 -11.54 9.17
N ILE A 48 -2.60 -10.97 9.66
CA ILE A 48 -2.61 -10.07 10.82
C ILE A 48 -3.55 -8.89 10.57
N ASN A 49 -3.41 -8.21 9.42
CA ASN A 49 -4.30 -7.11 9.05
C ASN A 49 -5.77 -7.55 8.91
N ARG A 50 -6.04 -8.80 8.55
CA ARG A 50 -7.40 -9.35 8.42
C ARG A 50 -8.01 -9.69 9.78
N GLU A 51 -7.24 -10.26 10.70
CA GLU A 51 -7.65 -10.47 12.09
C GLU A 51 -7.88 -9.14 12.81
N GLU A 52 -6.96 -8.18 12.63
CA GLU A 52 -7.10 -6.82 13.17
C GLU A 52 -8.32 -6.09 12.57
N ALA A 53 -8.59 -6.25 11.26
CA ALA A 53 -9.77 -5.71 10.60
C ALA A 53 -11.07 -6.47 10.95
N GLY A 54 -10.97 -7.69 11.50
CA GLY A 54 -12.11 -8.50 11.95
C GLY A 54 -12.66 -8.08 13.30
N HIS A 55 -11.91 -7.28 14.08
CA HIS A 55 -12.41 -6.72 15.33
C HIS A 55 -13.51 -5.70 15.05
N ALA A 56 -14.68 -5.92 15.66
CA ALA A 56 -15.89 -5.11 15.50
C ALA A 56 -15.75 -3.63 15.89
N SER A 57 -14.64 -3.24 16.51
CA SER A 57 -14.36 -1.85 16.86
C SER A 57 -13.81 -1.10 15.65
N VAL A 58 -14.61 -0.16 15.15
CA VAL A 58 -14.26 0.82 14.11
C VAL A 58 -13.00 1.64 14.47
N PHE A 59 -12.62 1.67 15.75
CA PHE A 59 -11.41 2.32 16.28
C PHE A 59 -10.19 1.39 16.39
N VAL A 60 -10.37 0.07 16.26
CA VAL A 60 -9.30 -0.95 16.35
C VAL A 60 -8.97 -1.55 14.97
N ALA A 61 -9.83 -1.40 13.97
CA ALA A 61 -9.66 -1.87 12.59
C ALA A 61 -8.52 -1.16 11.79
N GLY A 62 -7.58 -0.50 12.48
CA GLY A 62 -6.38 0.12 11.92
C GLY A 62 -6.41 1.65 11.87
N TRP A 63 -5.21 2.24 11.71
CA TRP A 63 -5.03 3.70 11.63
C TRP A 63 -5.70 4.34 10.40
N ARG A 64 -5.93 3.57 9.33
CA ARG A 64 -6.51 4.05 8.06
C ARG A 64 -7.96 4.55 8.23
N PRO A 65 -8.92 3.76 8.76
CA PRO A 65 -10.24 4.26 9.11
C PRO A 65 -10.21 5.45 10.07
N MET A 66 -9.33 5.42 11.07
CA MET A 66 -9.23 6.47 12.10
C MET A 66 -8.97 7.86 11.49
N VAL A 67 -8.03 7.97 10.54
CA VAL A 67 -7.76 9.27 9.87
C VAL A 67 -8.99 9.76 9.10
N GLY A 68 -9.74 8.85 8.47
CA GLY A 68 -11.02 9.18 7.83
C GLY A 68 -12.06 9.73 8.81
N TRP A 69 -12.19 9.15 10.00
CA TRP A 69 -13.10 9.63 11.05
C TRP A 69 -12.70 11.01 11.57
N VAL A 70 -11.40 11.27 11.77
CA VAL A 70 -10.91 12.58 12.18
C VAL A 70 -11.27 13.64 11.12
N CYS A 71 -11.04 13.36 9.84
CA CYS A 71 -11.45 14.26 8.76
C CYS A 71 -12.97 14.46 8.71
N ALA A 72 -13.77 13.41 8.92
CA ALA A 72 -15.22 13.49 8.94
C ALA A 72 -15.73 14.37 10.10
N VAL A 73 -15.19 14.20 11.31
CA VAL A 73 -15.55 15.03 12.47
C VAL A 73 -15.11 16.48 12.29
N ALA A 74 -13.90 16.70 11.77
CA ALA A 74 -13.39 18.03 11.47
C ALA A 74 -14.27 18.79 10.47
N LEU A 75 -14.68 18.12 9.38
CA LEU A 75 -15.57 18.71 8.38
C LEU A 75 -17.00 18.89 8.90
N ALA A 76 -17.53 17.94 9.68
CA ALA A 76 -18.85 18.08 10.30
C ALA A 76 -18.89 19.27 11.26
N TYR A 77 -17.81 19.51 12.00
CA TYR A 77 -17.68 20.70 12.82
C TYR A 77 -17.67 21.98 11.97
N ALA A 78 -16.76 22.08 11.01
CA ALA A 78 -16.58 23.29 10.20
C ALA A 78 -17.81 23.63 9.34
N ALA A 79 -18.48 22.62 8.78
CA ALA A 79 -19.59 22.82 7.84
C ALA A 79 -20.96 22.93 8.52
N ILE A 80 -21.16 22.33 9.70
CA ILE A 80 -22.48 22.23 10.34
C ILE A 80 -22.45 22.82 11.75
N LEU A 81 -21.60 22.29 12.64
CA LEU A 81 -21.65 22.68 14.05
C LEU A 81 -21.22 24.13 14.26
N GLU A 82 -20.20 24.61 13.55
CA GLU A 82 -19.74 26.00 13.66
C GLU A 82 -20.81 27.00 13.20
N PRO A 83 -21.40 26.92 11.98
CA PRO A 83 -22.40 27.88 11.55
C PRO A 83 -23.69 27.81 12.38
N VAL A 84 -24.13 26.61 12.76
CA VAL A 84 -25.33 26.44 13.63
C VAL A 84 -25.04 26.97 15.03
N GLY A 85 -23.90 26.62 15.62
CA GLY A 85 -23.48 27.09 16.94
C GLY A 85 -23.30 28.61 16.98
N ARG A 86 -22.71 29.20 15.94
CA ARG A 86 -22.56 30.65 15.79
C ARG A 86 -23.91 31.33 15.67
N PHE A 87 -24.82 30.80 14.86
CA PHE A 87 -26.18 31.33 14.74
C PHE A 87 -26.89 31.34 16.11
N LEU A 88 -26.88 30.21 16.81
CA LEU A 88 -27.50 30.10 18.13
C LEU A 88 -26.84 31.03 19.16
N ALA A 89 -25.51 31.13 19.17
CA ALA A 89 -24.78 31.97 20.11
C ALA A 89 -25.05 33.47 19.89
N VAL A 90 -25.12 33.91 18.63
CA VAL A 90 -25.43 35.31 18.31
C VAL A 90 -26.89 35.63 18.59
N VAL A 91 -27.83 34.77 18.20
CA VAL A 91 -29.27 35.04 18.30
C VAL A 91 -29.81 34.89 19.72
N LEU A 92 -29.39 33.85 20.45
CA LEU A 92 -29.93 33.55 21.78
C LEU A 92 -29.14 34.20 22.91
N PHE A 93 -27.82 34.34 22.75
CA PHE A 93 -26.93 34.77 23.83
C PHE A 93 -26.20 36.09 23.53
N GLY A 94 -26.38 36.67 22.34
CA GLY A 94 -25.67 37.89 21.93
C GLY A 94 -24.15 37.73 21.88
N TYR A 95 -23.63 36.50 21.85
CA TYR A 95 -22.21 36.21 21.93
C TYR A 95 -21.53 36.53 20.59
N ARG A 96 -20.46 37.33 20.66
CA ARG A 96 -19.66 37.77 19.50
C ARG A 96 -18.21 37.32 19.55
N GLY A 97 -17.88 36.44 20.50
CA GLY A 97 -16.54 35.90 20.59
C GLY A 97 -16.24 34.93 19.45
N GLU A 98 -14.97 34.58 19.32
CA GLU A 98 -14.52 33.67 18.27
C GLU A 98 -14.86 32.22 18.62
N PHE A 99 -15.17 31.45 17.57
CA PHE A 99 -15.35 30.01 17.66
C PHE A 99 -14.02 29.35 17.30
N PRO A 100 -13.71 28.17 17.86
CA PRO A 100 -12.54 27.41 17.45
C PRO A 100 -12.56 27.20 15.94
N ALA A 101 -11.52 27.66 15.24
CA ALA A 101 -11.39 27.51 13.80
C ALA A 101 -10.62 26.22 13.49
N VAL A 102 -11.16 25.40 12.60
CA VAL A 102 -10.50 24.20 12.09
C VAL A 102 -9.80 24.53 10.78
N ASP A 103 -8.54 24.12 10.64
CA ASP A 103 -7.81 24.25 9.37
C ASP A 103 -8.36 23.25 8.34
N THR A 104 -9.26 23.75 7.50
CA THR A 104 -9.87 22.99 6.42
C THR A 104 -8.91 22.75 5.26
N SER A 105 -7.83 23.52 5.12
CA SER A 105 -6.81 23.31 4.08
C SER A 105 -6.08 21.99 4.31
N VAL A 106 -5.52 21.80 5.51
CA VAL A 106 -4.85 20.55 5.88
C VAL A 106 -5.83 19.38 5.88
N THR A 107 -7.04 19.59 6.40
CA THR A 107 -8.09 18.54 6.43
C THR A 107 -8.46 18.05 5.03
N MET A 108 -8.67 18.96 4.07
CA MET A 108 -9.01 18.61 2.69
C MET A 108 -7.83 17.97 1.96
N GLN A 109 -6.59 18.43 2.19
CA GLN A 109 -5.39 17.81 1.62
C GLN A 109 -5.27 16.33 2.05
N VAL A 110 -5.45 16.06 3.33
CA VAL A 110 -5.39 14.70 3.89
C VAL A 110 -6.55 13.85 3.36
N LEU A 111 -7.78 14.38 3.36
CA LEU A 111 -8.96 13.67 2.87
C LEU A 111 -8.82 13.30 1.38
N LEU A 112 -8.47 14.26 0.53
CA LEU A 112 -8.32 14.05 -0.90
C LEU A 112 -7.13 13.13 -1.23
N GLY A 113 -6.03 13.23 -0.48
CA GLY A 113 -4.90 12.32 -0.61
C GLY A 113 -5.28 10.87 -0.32
N MET A 114 -6.03 10.63 0.76
CA MET A 114 -6.53 9.28 1.10
C MET A 114 -7.55 8.76 0.10
N LEU A 115 -8.49 9.61 -0.35
CA LEU A 115 -9.50 9.23 -1.36
C LEU A 115 -8.84 8.92 -2.70
N GLY A 116 -7.86 9.71 -3.13
CA GLY A 116 -7.11 9.47 -4.37
C GLY A 116 -6.36 8.14 -4.37
N LEU A 117 -5.67 7.82 -3.26
CA LEU A 117 -4.98 6.54 -3.08
C LEU A 117 -5.96 5.36 -2.98
N GLY A 118 -7.10 5.55 -2.30
CA GLY A 118 -8.17 4.55 -2.20
C GLY A 118 -8.81 4.25 -3.55
N VAL A 119 -9.03 5.27 -4.38
CA VAL A 119 -9.57 5.13 -5.74
C VAL A 119 -8.57 4.41 -6.64
N MET A 120 -7.28 4.77 -6.63
CA MET A 120 -6.26 4.07 -7.44
C MET A 120 -6.20 2.58 -7.12
N ARG A 121 -6.18 2.22 -5.83
CA ARG A 121 -6.20 0.82 -5.38
C ARG A 121 -7.49 0.09 -5.80
N SER A 122 -8.64 0.75 -5.69
CA SER A 122 -9.93 0.17 -6.08
C SER A 122 -10.05 0.00 -7.60
N TRP A 123 -9.45 0.93 -8.36
CA TRP A 123 -9.40 0.90 -9.82
C TRP A 123 -8.50 -0.21 -10.35
N GLU A 124 -7.34 -0.44 -9.74
CA GLU A 124 -6.49 -1.59 -10.05
C GLU A 124 -7.21 -2.93 -9.79
N GLY A 125 -7.96 -3.00 -8.68
CA GLY A 125 -8.77 -4.17 -8.33
C GLY A 125 -9.96 -4.42 -9.27
N SER A 126 -10.62 -3.37 -9.75
CA SER A 126 -11.79 -3.49 -10.64
C SER A 126 -11.41 -3.89 -12.07
N ARG A 127 -10.21 -3.55 -12.53
CA ARG A 127 -9.68 -3.97 -13.84
C ARG A 127 -9.14 -5.40 -13.88
N GLY A 128 -9.31 -6.17 -12.80
CA GLY A 128 -8.94 -7.57 -12.80
C GLY A 128 -7.45 -7.83 -12.93
N VAL A 129 -6.58 -6.87 -12.55
CA VAL A 129 -5.13 -7.09 -12.38
C VAL A 129 -4.86 -7.92 -11.11
N LYS A 130 -5.71 -8.91 -10.84
CA LYS A 130 -5.34 -10.09 -10.08
C LYS A 130 -4.54 -10.95 -11.05
N ARG A 131 -3.21 -11.00 -10.87
CA ARG A 131 -2.26 -11.88 -11.59
C ARG A 131 -2.94 -13.09 -12.24
N SER A 132 -3.26 -12.98 -13.52
CA SER A 132 -3.84 -14.06 -14.31
C SER A 132 -2.74 -14.94 -14.93
N SER A 133 -1.75 -15.41 -14.16
CA SER A 133 -0.62 -16.11 -14.79
C SER A 133 0.05 -17.25 -14.02
N LEU A 134 -0.54 -17.85 -12.98
CA LEU A 134 0.07 -19.04 -12.34
C LEU A 134 -0.88 -20.23 -12.11
N GLU A 135 -1.90 -20.38 -12.95
CA GLU A 135 -2.61 -21.64 -13.18
C GLU A 135 -2.51 -21.88 -14.70
N ARG A 136 -1.54 -22.67 -15.20
CA ARG A 136 -1.69 -24.12 -15.46
C ARG A 136 -2.89 -24.80 -14.84
#